data_AF-A0A960IJU8-F1
#
_entry.id   AF-A0A960IJU8-F1
#
_cell.length_a   1.000
_cell.length_b   1.000
_cell.length_c   1.000
_cell.angle_alpha   90.00
_cell.angle_beta   90.00
_cell.angle_gamma   90.00
#
_symmetry.space_group_name_H-M   'P 1'
#
loop_
_entity.id
_entity.type
_entity.pdbx_description
1 polymer ?
#
loop_
_entity_poly.entity_id
_entity_poly.type
_entity_poly.pdbx_seq_one_letter_code
_entity_poly.pdbx_strand_id
1 'polypeptide(L)'
;DARIRSNVVDGFSADGLRGLGDGDRFEYNVVKNARVGAPEDGNHDDGFQSWSVGPGGVGTGEVRDVVLRGNVILNDEDPDHPLHATLQGIGCFDGLFVDWVVENNVVVTDHWHGISLYGAIGGRVVNNTVIDLNGVAPGPPWIMLNSSGGTPSQGVLVRNNLATDYSLGGVGHTIDHNLELADPAALFVAPPFDVHLLADADALDAGSAAGAPPRDADRVPRPQGPGVDLGAYERCPVCVFSDDFELGDASAWGAASF
;
A
#
# COMPACT_ATOMS: atom_id res chain seq x y z
N ASP A 1 10.92 15.28 -10.56
CA ASP A 1 10.85 14.40 -9.39
C ASP A 1 10.68 15.21 -8.11
N ALA A 2 9.60 14.94 -7.39
CA ALA A 2 9.33 15.39 -6.04
C ALA A 2 9.59 14.25 -5.04
N ARG A 3 9.92 14.62 -3.80
CA ARG A 3 10.06 13.66 -2.69
C ARG A 3 9.16 14.04 -1.54
N ILE A 4 8.15 13.21 -1.31
CA ILE A 4 7.13 13.35 -0.27
C ILE A 4 7.39 12.22 0.73
N ARG A 5 7.93 12.56 1.90
CA ARG A 5 8.31 11.53 2.88
C ARG A 5 7.95 11.89 4.30
N SER A 6 7.57 10.89 5.09
CA SER A 6 7.36 11.03 6.54
C SER A 6 6.36 12.13 6.92
N ASN A 7 5.34 12.32 6.08
CA ASN A 7 4.22 13.21 6.37
C ASN A 7 3.07 12.42 7.01
N VAL A 8 2.22 13.13 7.73
CA VAL A 8 0.91 12.65 8.16
C VAL A 8 -0.16 13.51 7.49
N VAL A 9 -1.05 12.87 6.75
CA VAL A 9 -2.28 13.45 6.19
C VAL A 9 -3.44 12.80 6.95
N ASP A 10 -4.20 13.60 7.68
CA ASP A 10 -5.22 13.13 8.61
C ASP A 10 -6.49 14.00 8.48
N GLY A 11 -7.65 13.36 8.37
CA GLY A 11 -8.94 14.06 8.28
C GLY A 11 -9.12 14.77 6.95
N PHE A 12 -8.82 14.09 5.84
CA PHE A 12 -8.90 14.65 4.49
C PHE A 12 -10.23 14.30 3.81
N SER A 13 -10.58 15.08 2.79
CA SER A 13 -11.64 14.79 1.82
C SER A 13 -11.06 14.85 0.42
N ALA A 14 -11.66 14.17 -0.56
CA ALA A 14 -11.01 13.89 -1.86
C ALA A 14 -9.79 12.97 -1.65
N ASP A 15 -8.69 13.21 -2.36
CA ASP A 15 -7.54 12.30 -2.29
C ASP A 15 -6.51 12.75 -1.25
N GLY A 16 -5.94 11.78 -0.52
CA GLY A 16 -4.90 12.04 0.47
C GLY A 16 -3.58 12.47 -0.18
N LEU A 17 -3.17 11.78 -1.25
CA LEU A 17 -1.96 12.07 -2.03
C LEU A 17 -2.25 11.95 -3.53
N ARG A 18 -1.55 12.73 -4.36
CA ARG A 18 -1.59 12.61 -5.82
C ARG A 18 -0.20 12.60 -6.43
N GLY A 19 0.11 11.59 -7.24
CA GLY A 19 1.40 11.46 -7.94
C GLY A 19 1.23 11.53 -9.44
N LEU A 20 1.21 12.75 -10.01
CA LEU A 20 0.94 12.97 -11.44
C LEU A 20 2.19 13.19 -12.30
N GLY A 21 3.38 13.22 -11.68
CA GLY A 21 4.66 13.46 -12.34
C GLY A 21 5.56 12.24 -12.38
N ASP A 22 6.50 12.25 -13.32
CA ASP A 22 7.50 11.19 -13.44
C ASP A 22 8.57 11.26 -12.34
N GLY A 23 8.99 10.08 -11.87
CA GLY A 23 10.10 9.91 -10.92
C GLY A 23 9.77 10.33 -9.48
N ASP A 24 8.52 10.64 -9.17
CA ASP A 24 8.10 11.07 -7.85
C ASP A 24 8.21 9.94 -6.81
N ARG A 25 8.59 10.30 -5.59
CA ARG A 25 8.81 9.36 -4.49
C ARG A 25 7.92 9.71 -3.30
N PHE A 26 7.03 8.78 -2.95
CA PHE A 26 6.17 8.84 -1.78
C PHE A 26 6.63 7.76 -0.80
N GLU A 27 7.36 8.17 0.23
CA GLU A 27 8.08 7.25 1.12
C GLU A 27 7.66 7.45 2.58
N TYR A 28 7.13 6.41 3.22
CA TYR A 28 6.86 6.38 4.66
C TYR A 28 5.90 7.48 5.13
N ASN A 29 4.88 7.81 4.32
CA ASN A 29 3.81 8.72 4.73
C ASN A 29 2.68 7.93 5.39
N VAL A 30 1.94 8.59 6.29
CA VAL A 30 0.68 8.09 6.84
C VAL A 30 -0.45 8.92 6.26
N VAL A 31 -1.40 8.27 5.61
CA VAL A 31 -2.64 8.87 5.11
C VAL A 31 -3.79 8.18 5.82
N LYS A 32 -4.55 8.91 6.62
CA LYS A 32 -5.62 8.31 7.40
C LYS A 32 -6.86 9.17 7.55
N ASN A 33 -7.95 8.52 7.96
CA ASN A 33 -9.19 9.17 8.34
C ASN A 33 -9.79 9.94 7.16
N ALA A 34 -10.23 9.21 6.13
CA ALA A 34 -10.97 9.77 5.02
C ALA A 34 -12.33 10.29 5.49
N ARG A 35 -12.70 11.48 5.05
CA ARG A 35 -13.90 12.20 5.47
C ARG A 35 -14.67 12.68 4.25
N VAL A 36 -15.99 12.54 4.28
CA VAL A 36 -16.86 13.04 3.21
C VAL A 36 -16.64 14.54 3.01
N GLY A 37 -16.25 14.93 1.79
CA GLY A 37 -16.08 16.34 1.39
C GLY A 37 -17.40 17.07 1.19
N ALA A 38 -18.38 16.40 0.58
CA ALA A 38 -19.77 16.84 0.49
C ALA A 38 -20.73 15.64 0.29
N PRO A 39 -21.94 15.65 0.88
CA PRO A 39 -22.95 14.66 0.51
C PRO A 39 -23.29 14.81 -0.98
N GLU A 40 -23.32 13.70 -1.71
CA GLU A 40 -23.63 13.60 -3.14
C GLU A 40 -22.55 14.06 -4.14
N ASP A 41 -21.30 14.34 -3.74
CA ASP A 41 -20.26 14.35 -4.76
C ASP A 41 -19.98 12.89 -5.16
N GLY A 42 -20.16 12.55 -6.44
CA GLY A 42 -19.89 11.20 -6.94
C GLY A 42 -18.40 10.90 -7.02
N ASN A 43 -17.56 11.61 -6.26
CA ASN A 43 -16.12 11.40 -6.26
C ASN A 43 -15.81 10.20 -5.38
N HIS A 44 -14.96 9.30 -5.89
CA HIS A 44 -14.35 8.29 -5.05
C HIS A 44 -13.06 8.88 -4.51
N ASP A 45 -12.92 8.91 -3.18
CA ASP A 45 -11.72 9.39 -2.52
C ASP A 45 -10.65 8.30 -2.54
N ASP A 46 -9.40 8.69 -2.82
CA ASP A 46 -8.24 7.79 -2.84
C ASP A 46 -7.20 8.16 -1.76
N GLY A 47 -6.63 7.16 -1.08
CA GLY A 47 -5.48 7.38 -0.19
C GLY A 47 -4.25 7.86 -0.98
N PHE A 48 -4.09 7.33 -2.18
CA PHE A 48 -3.20 7.84 -3.21
C PHE A 48 -3.86 7.70 -4.59
N GLN A 49 -3.95 8.78 -5.35
CA GLN A 49 -4.45 8.77 -6.72
C GLN A 49 -3.36 9.09 -7.74
N SER A 50 -3.43 8.43 -8.89
CA SER A 50 -2.68 8.83 -10.08
C SER A 50 -3.48 8.63 -11.36
N TRP A 51 -3.28 9.53 -12.31
CA TRP A 51 -3.71 9.43 -13.69
C TRP A 51 -2.72 10.17 -14.59
N SER A 52 -2.70 9.83 -15.87
CA SER A 52 -1.84 10.50 -16.85
C SER A 52 -2.60 11.60 -17.60
N VAL A 53 -1.86 12.57 -18.14
CA VAL A 53 -2.39 13.52 -19.12
C VAL A 53 -1.46 13.58 -20.32
N GLY A 54 -1.96 13.15 -21.47
CA GLY A 54 -1.25 13.19 -22.75
C GLY A 54 -1.81 14.24 -23.72
N PRO A 55 -1.31 14.30 -24.97
CA PRO A 55 -1.82 15.22 -25.99
C PRO A 55 -3.31 15.06 -26.30
N GLY A 56 -3.90 13.89 -26.02
CA GLY A 56 -5.32 13.60 -26.18
C GLY A 56 -6.17 13.85 -24.93
N GLY A 57 -5.59 14.37 -23.85
CA GLY A 57 -6.25 14.60 -22.57
C GLY A 57 -5.94 13.55 -21.51
N VAL A 58 -6.77 13.50 -20.45
CA VAL A 58 -6.66 12.53 -19.35
C VAL A 58 -6.67 11.11 -19.90
N GLY A 59 -5.80 10.25 -19.38
CA GLY A 59 -5.70 8.85 -19.78
C GLY A 59 -5.00 8.56 -21.09
N THR A 60 -4.52 9.59 -21.78
CA THR A 60 -3.82 9.42 -23.07
C THR A 60 -2.29 9.50 -22.96
N GLY A 61 -1.76 9.58 -21.74
CA GLY A 61 -0.34 9.69 -21.47
C GLY A 61 0.20 8.53 -20.63
N GLU A 62 1.35 8.78 -20.03
CA GLU A 62 2.02 7.86 -19.11
C GLU A 62 2.47 8.64 -17.86
N VAL A 63 2.58 7.96 -16.74
CA VAL A 63 3.32 8.41 -15.56
C VAL A 63 4.38 7.36 -15.26
N ARG A 64 5.64 7.75 -15.11
CA ARG A 64 6.78 6.84 -15.15
C ARG A 64 7.60 6.89 -13.85
N ASP A 65 8.20 5.75 -13.51
CA ASP A 65 9.27 5.65 -12.49
C ASP A 65 8.88 6.16 -11.08
N VAL A 66 7.59 6.13 -10.73
CA VAL A 66 7.11 6.53 -9.40
C VAL A 66 7.39 5.43 -8.38
N VAL A 67 7.77 5.84 -7.17
CA VAL A 67 8.00 4.94 -6.03
C VAL A 67 6.99 5.24 -4.92
N LEU A 68 6.17 4.25 -4.57
CA LEU A 68 5.35 4.21 -3.37
C LEU A 68 5.97 3.21 -2.41
N ARG A 69 6.65 3.69 -1.37
CA ARG A 69 7.38 2.83 -0.42
C ARG A 69 6.95 3.06 1.01
N GLY A 70 6.58 2.00 1.72
CA GLY A 70 6.46 2.06 3.18
C GLY A 70 5.33 2.97 3.68
N ASN A 71 4.38 3.35 2.83
CA ASN A 71 3.28 4.22 3.24
C ASN A 71 2.22 3.40 3.98
N VAL A 72 1.57 4.03 4.94
CA VAL A 72 0.38 3.50 5.61
C VAL A 72 -0.82 4.30 5.13
N ILE A 73 -1.78 3.61 4.52
CA ILE A 73 -3.07 4.16 4.11
C ILE A 73 -4.13 3.46 4.93
N LEU A 74 -4.81 4.20 5.79
CA LEU A 74 -5.85 3.69 6.69
C LEU A 74 -7.14 4.46 6.47
N ASN A 75 -8.19 3.79 6.01
CA ASN A 75 -9.46 4.43 5.73
C ASN A 75 -10.00 5.19 6.94
N ASP A 76 -10.13 4.53 8.08
CA ASP A 76 -10.65 5.17 9.30
C ASP A 76 -10.19 4.44 10.55
N GLU A 77 -9.85 5.22 11.57
CA GLU A 77 -9.64 4.72 12.93
C GLU A 77 -10.97 4.60 13.70
N ASP A 78 -11.99 5.36 13.30
CA ASP A 78 -13.32 5.38 13.92
C ASP A 78 -14.41 5.19 12.83
N PRO A 79 -14.83 3.94 12.55
CA PRO A 79 -15.86 3.69 11.53
C PRO A 79 -17.24 4.26 11.91
N ASP A 80 -17.48 4.60 13.18
CA ASP A 80 -18.72 5.24 13.64
C ASP A 80 -18.66 6.78 13.48
N HIS A 81 -17.54 7.33 13.00
CA HIS A 81 -17.39 8.76 12.78
C HIS A 81 -18.45 9.27 11.78
N PRO A 82 -19.20 10.35 12.08
CA PRO A 82 -20.34 10.77 11.25
C PRO A 82 -19.96 11.27 9.85
N LEU A 83 -18.68 11.50 9.60
CA LEU A 83 -18.13 11.87 8.29
C LEU A 83 -17.32 10.74 7.65
N HIS A 84 -17.36 9.53 8.18
CA HIS A 84 -16.71 8.37 7.56
C HIS A 84 -17.07 8.26 6.08
N ALA A 85 -16.06 8.05 5.24
CA ALA A 85 -16.18 7.85 3.80
C ALA A 85 -15.44 6.57 3.40
N THR A 86 -16.01 5.79 2.49
CA THR A 86 -15.29 4.66 1.88
C THR A 86 -14.08 5.17 1.10
N LEU A 87 -12.96 4.45 1.15
CA LEU A 87 -11.68 4.90 0.61
C LEU A 87 -11.10 3.91 -0.42
N GLN A 88 -10.79 4.36 -1.62
CA GLN A 88 -9.87 3.61 -2.48
C GLN A 88 -8.45 3.74 -1.92
N GLY A 89 -7.70 2.66 -1.79
CA GLY A 89 -6.36 2.70 -1.20
C GLY A 89 -5.35 3.43 -2.10
N ILE A 90 -4.72 2.67 -2.99
CA ILE A 90 -3.85 3.19 -4.06
C ILE A 90 -4.57 2.99 -5.39
N GLY A 91 -5.16 4.06 -5.93
CA GLY A 91 -5.89 4.08 -7.19
C GLY A 91 -5.07 4.69 -8.32
N CYS A 92 -4.76 3.90 -9.33
CA CYS A 92 -4.09 4.37 -10.54
C CYS A 92 -4.98 4.05 -11.74
N PHE A 93 -5.68 5.07 -12.23
CA PHE A 93 -6.69 4.98 -13.29
C PHE A 93 -6.35 5.93 -14.43
N ASP A 94 -6.92 5.70 -15.62
CA ASP A 94 -6.75 6.58 -16.76
C ASP A 94 -5.29 6.93 -17.08
N GLY A 95 -4.58 5.96 -17.66
CA GLY A 95 -3.22 6.16 -18.16
C GLY A 95 -2.41 4.88 -18.20
N LEU A 96 -1.13 5.03 -18.53
CA LEU A 96 -0.14 3.97 -18.31
C LEU A 96 0.75 4.33 -17.14
N PHE A 97 1.04 3.35 -16.29
CA PHE A 97 1.89 3.48 -15.11
C PHE A 97 3.15 2.64 -15.33
N VAL A 98 4.20 3.28 -15.83
CA VAL A 98 5.36 2.58 -16.42
C VAL A 98 6.52 2.51 -15.44
N ASP A 99 7.01 1.31 -15.17
CA ASP A 99 8.17 1.06 -14.30
C ASP A 99 8.00 1.54 -12.85
N TRP A 100 6.76 1.49 -12.35
CA TRP A 100 6.44 1.86 -10.97
C TRP A 100 6.98 0.85 -9.96
N VAL A 101 7.34 1.34 -8.77
CA VAL A 101 7.71 0.54 -7.62
C VAL A 101 6.70 0.77 -6.50
N VAL A 102 5.86 -0.22 -6.22
CA VAL A 102 4.89 -0.20 -5.13
C VAL A 102 5.30 -1.26 -4.11
N GLU A 103 5.91 -0.85 -3.01
CA GLU A 103 6.49 -1.77 -2.04
C GLU A 103 6.35 -1.39 -0.58
N ASN A 104 6.27 -2.39 0.31
CA ASN A 104 6.17 -2.19 1.76
C ASN A 104 4.98 -1.31 2.19
N ASN A 105 3.97 -1.09 1.34
CA ASN A 105 2.83 -0.27 1.75
C ASN A 105 1.86 -1.14 2.56
N VAL A 106 1.25 -0.51 3.56
CA VAL A 106 0.12 -1.06 4.30
C VAL A 106 -1.12 -0.31 3.86
N VAL A 107 -2.13 -1.03 3.37
CA VAL A 107 -3.41 -0.47 2.96
C VAL A 107 -4.52 -1.17 3.72
N VAL A 108 -5.20 -0.42 4.59
CA VAL A 108 -6.37 -0.87 5.35
C VAL A 108 -7.57 -0.09 4.86
N THR A 109 -8.50 -0.75 4.18
CA THR A 109 -9.67 -0.06 3.61
C THR A 109 -10.91 -0.93 3.52
N ASP A 110 -12.09 -0.31 3.48
CA ASP A 110 -13.40 -0.95 3.33
C ASP A 110 -13.88 -1.10 1.87
N HIS A 111 -13.00 -0.80 0.91
CA HIS A 111 -13.30 -0.76 -0.50
C HIS A 111 -12.55 -1.83 -1.29
N TRP A 112 -13.17 -2.44 -2.30
CA TRP A 112 -12.54 -3.34 -3.27
C TRP A 112 -11.20 -2.86 -3.86
N HIS A 113 -11.01 -1.57 -4.11
CA HIS A 113 -9.71 -1.03 -4.57
C HIS A 113 -8.69 -0.83 -3.44
N GLY A 114 -7.97 -1.89 -3.06
CA GLY A 114 -6.83 -1.79 -2.14
C GLY A 114 -5.58 -1.19 -2.82
N ILE A 115 -4.99 -1.92 -3.76
CA ILE A 115 -3.97 -1.39 -4.69
C ILE A 115 -4.45 -1.74 -6.09
N SER A 116 -4.82 -0.76 -6.89
CA SER A 116 -5.39 -0.97 -8.22
C SER A 116 -4.63 -0.20 -9.27
N LEU A 117 -3.92 -0.92 -10.13
CA LEU A 117 -3.17 -0.34 -11.25
C LEU A 117 -3.82 -0.74 -12.58
N TYR A 118 -4.51 0.20 -13.20
CA TYR A 118 -5.12 0.02 -14.51
C TYR A 118 -4.17 0.53 -15.60
N GLY A 119 -3.44 -0.37 -16.27
CA GLY A 119 -2.44 -0.03 -17.29
C GLY A 119 -1.01 0.01 -16.76
N ALA A 120 -0.66 -0.82 -15.78
CA ALA A 120 0.73 -0.95 -15.30
C ALA A 120 1.60 -1.65 -16.33
N ILE A 121 2.73 -1.04 -16.71
CA ILE A 121 3.68 -1.58 -17.68
C ILE A 121 5.05 -1.74 -17.01
N GLY A 122 5.54 -2.97 -16.88
CA GLY A 122 6.76 -3.25 -16.14
C GLY A 122 6.61 -3.00 -14.65
N GLY A 123 7.70 -2.64 -13.97
CA GLY A 123 7.67 -2.32 -12.54
C GLY A 123 7.37 -3.51 -11.62
N ARG A 124 7.08 -3.20 -10.35
CA ARG A 124 6.86 -4.20 -9.30
C ARG A 124 5.85 -3.75 -8.24
N VAL A 125 5.03 -4.70 -7.81
CA VAL A 125 4.15 -4.62 -6.64
C VAL A 125 4.61 -5.70 -5.68
N VAL A 126 5.41 -5.33 -4.67
CA VAL A 126 6.09 -6.32 -3.81
C VAL A 126 6.03 -6.01 -2.34
N ASN A 127 5.89 -7.04 -1.50
CA ASN A 127 5.93 -6.87 -0.04
C ASN A 127 4.90 -5.84 0.47
N ASN A 128 3.70 -5.76 -0.11
CA ASN A 128 2.62 -4.92 0.43
C ASN A 128 1.70 -5.78 1.31
N THR A 129 1.06 -5.16 2.31
CA THR A 129 -0.02 -5.76 3.09
C THR A 129 -1.30 -4.98 2.82
N VAL A 130 -2.32 -5.64 2.25
CA VAL A 130 -3.62 -5.04 1.94
C VAL A 130 -4.71 -5.83 2.67
N ILE A 131 -5.48 -5.18 3.52
CA ILE A 131 -6.46 -5.85 4.37
C ILE A 131 -7.78 -5.09 4.44
N ASP A 132 -8.88 -5.84 4.44
CA ASP A 132 -10.22 -5.31 4.66
C ASP A 132 -10.34 -4.68 6.05
N LEU A 133 -10.90 -3.47 6.11
CA LEU A 133 -11.17 -2.79 7.37
C LEU A 133 -12.31 -3.47 8.15
N ASN A 134 -13.35 -3.98 7.49
CA ASN A 134 -14.60 -4.32 8.20
C ASN A 134 -15.36 -5.55 7.70
N GLY A 135 -14.98 -6.16 6.57
CA GLY A 135 -15.67 -7.35 6.04
C GLY A 135 -17.06 -7.05 5.46
N VAL A 136 -17.33 -5.79 5.12
CA VAL A 136 -18.60 -5.30 4.56
C VAL A 136 -18.36 -4.75 3.15
N ALA A 137 -19.36 -4.87 2.28
CA ALA A 137 -19.31 -4.30 0.94
C ALA A 137 -19.12 -2.76 0.99
N PRO A 138 -18.38 -2.16 0.05
CA PRO A 138 -17.95 -2.74 -1.23
C PRO A 138 -16.65 -3.57 -1.19
N GLY A 139 -15.99 -3.73 -0.04
CA GLY A 139 -14.88 -4.65 0.16
C GLY A 139 -15.23 -6.14 -0.13
N PRO A 140 -14.23 -7.04 -0.08
CA PRO A 140 -12.87 -6.81 0.44
C PRO A 140 -11.89 -6.20 -0.57
N PRO A 141 -10.78 -5.56 -0.11
CA PRO A 141 -9.78 -4.96 -0.97
C PRO A 141 -8.89 -5.99 -1.67
N TRP A 142 -8.65 -5.78 -2.96
CA TRP A 142 -7.70 -6.54 -3.76
C TRP A 142 -6.38 -5.80 -4.01
N ILE A 143 -5.37 -6.57 -4.38
CA ILE A 143 -4.31 -6.10 -5.28
C ILE A 143 -4.73 -6.43 -6.71
N MET A 144 -4.90 -5.41 -7.54
CA MET A 144 -5.41 -5.52 -8.91
C MET A 144 -4.43 -4.96 -9.95
N LEU A 145 -4.26 -5.75 -11.01
CA LEU A 145 -3.69 -5.32 -12.29
C LEU A 145 -4.75 -5.53 -13.37
N ASN A 146 -5.13 -4.47 -14.08
CA ASN A 146 -6.13 -4.57 -15.14
C ASN A 146 -5.97 -3.47 -16.20
N SER A 147 -7.01 -3.23 -16.99
CA SER A 147 -7.17 -2.09 -17.90
C SER A 147 -8.61 -1.62 -17.93
N SER A 148 -8.80 -0.31 -18.12
CA SER A 148 -10.12 0.31 -18.30
C SER A 148 -10.36 0.60 -19.79
N GLY A 149 -10.41 -0.45 -20.61
CA GLY A 149 -10.63 -0.33 -22.07
C GLY A 149 -9.43 0.13 -22.90
N GLY A 150 -8.26 0.33 -22.27
CA GLY A 150 -6.99 0.68 -22.91
C GLY A 150 -6.00 -0.50 -22.98
N THR A 151 -4.71 -0.18 -23.02
CA THR A 151 -3.64 -1.18 -22.98
C THR A 151 -3.74 -2.01 -21.68
N PRO A 152 -3.81 -3.36 -21.76
CA PRO A 152 -3.78 -4.21 -20.57
C PRO A 152 -2.48 -4.02 -19.80
N SER A 153 -2.51 -4.20 -18.48
CA SER A 153 -1.28 -4.26 -17.67
C SER A 153 -0.35 -5.36 -18.19
N GLN A 154 0.97 -5.13 -18.18
CA GLN A 154 1.95 -6.07 -18.76
C GLN A 154 3.26 -6.10 -17.97
N GLY A 155 3.85 -7.28 -17.83
CA GLY A 155 5.24 -7.41 -17.39
C GLY A 155 5.53 -7.00 -15.94
N VAL A 156 4.51 -6.79 -15.11
CA VAL A 156 4.66 -6.45 -13.69
C VAL A 156 5.14 -7.67 -12.88
N LEU A 157 6.08 -7.45 -11.97
CA LEU A 157 6.41 -8.40 -10.90
C LEU A 157 5.45 -8.22 -9.72
N VAL A 158 4.66 -9.24 -9.38
CA VAL A 158 3.79 -9.28 -8.21
C VAL A 158 4.29 -10.37 -7.27
N ARG A 159 4.90 -10.00 -6.14
CA ARG A 159 5.61 -10.96 -5.28
C ARG A 159 5.63 -10.56 -3.82
N ASN A 160 5.63 -11.54 -2.92
CA ASN A 160 5.73 -11.35 -1.48
C ASN A 160 4.60 -10.51 -0.86
N ASN A 161 3.48 -10.32 -1.54
CA ASN A 161 2.38 -9.54 -0.97
C ASN A 161 1.49 -10.40 -0.06
N LEU A 162 0.84 -9.73 0.89
CA LEU A 162 -0.31 -10.23 1.64
C LEU A 162 -1.52 -9.38 1.24
N ALA A 163 -2.60 -10.00 0.76
CA ALA A 163 -3.80 -9.25 0.40
C ALA A 163 -5.07 -10.06 0.71
N THR A 164 -6.17 -9.38 1.02
CA THR A 164 -7.47 -10.07 1.16
C THR A 164 -7.94 -10.70 -0.15
N ASP A 165 -7.61 -10.11 -1.29
CA ASP A 165 -7.91 -10.67 -2.61
C ASP A 165 -6.88 -10.26 -3.69
N TYR A 166 -6.87 -10.95 -4.82
CA TYR A 166 -6.04 -10.67 -5.98
C TYR A 166 -6.83 -10.72 -7.29
N SER A 167 -6.74 -9.66 -8.10
CA SER A 167 -7.30 -9.61 -9.45
C SER A 167 -6.23 -9.22 -10.46
N LEU A 168 -5.44 -10.21 -10.89
CA LEU A 168 -4.22 -10.00 -11.68
C LEU A 168 -4.44 -10.34 -13.16
N GLY A 169 -5.18 -9.47 -13.85
CA GLY A 169 -5.33 -9.52 -15.30
C GLY A 169 -4.09 -8.99 -16.03
N GLY A 170 -4.12 -9.01 -17.36
CA GLY A 170 -3.00 -8.58 -18.19
C GLY A 170 -2.13 -9.72 -18.72
N VAL A 171 -0.90 -9.43 -19.12
CA VAL A 171 -0.01 -10.40 -19.80
C VAL A 171 1.44 -10.32 -19.34
N GLY A 172 2.12 -11.47 -19.31
CA GLY A 172 3.57 -11.52 -19.05
C GLY A 172 3.98 -11.13 -17.62
N HIS A 173 3.05 -11.12 -16.66
CA HIS A 173 3.36 -10.91 -15.25
C HIS A 173 4.17 -12.07 -14.67
N THR A 174 5.05 -11.76 -13.74
CA THR A 174 5.64 -12.76 -12.84
C THR A 174 4.89 -12.67 -11.52
N ILE A 175 4.15 -13.74 -11.18
CA ILE A 175 3.28 -13.78 -10.00
C ILE A 175 3.69 -14.99 -9.16
N ASP A 176 4.29 -14.77 -8.00
CA ASP A 176 4.68 -15.85 -7.09
C ASP A 176 4.89 -15.34 -5.65
N HIS A 177 4.93 -16.26 -4.69
CA HIS A 177 5.09 -15.96 -3.25
C HIS A 177 4.12 -14.87 -2.75
N ASN A 178 2.89 -14.81 -3.26
CA ASN A 178 1.84 -13.97 -2.68
C ASN A 178 0.92 -14.86 -1.86
N LEU A 179 0.37 -14.34 -0.77
CA LEU A 179 -0.57 -15.07 0.08
C LEU A 179 -1.87 -14.27 0.22
N GLU A 180 -2.97 -14.93 -0.15
CA GLU A 180 -4.33 -14.43 0.07
C GLU A 180 -4.74 -14.67 1.53
N LEU A 181 -5.28 -13.65 2.19
CA LEU A 181 -5.59 -13.67 3.61
C LEU A 181 -6.90 -14.45 3.88
N ALA A 182 -6.77 -15.72 4.30
CA ALA A 182 -7.92 -16.52 4.72
C ALA A 182 -8.35 -16.28 6.18
N ASP A 183 -7.38 -16.12 7.08
CA ASP A 183 -7.61 -15.83 8.50
C ASP A 183 -6.57 -14.80 8.99
N PRO A 184 -6.88 -13.49 8.90
CA PRO A 184 -5.97 -12.45 9.36
C PRO A 184 -5.56 -12.60 10.83
N ALA A 185 -6.43 -13.14 11.69
CA ALA A 185 -6.13 -13.30 13.12
C ALA A 185 -5.09 -14.39 13.41
N ALA A 186 -4.89 -15.33 12.47
CA ALA A 186 -3.81 -16.31 12.54
C ALA A 186 -2.45 -15.75 12.07
N LEU A 187 -2.44 -14.62 11.37
CA LEU A 187 -1.22 -14.03 10.80
C LEU A 187 -0.74 -12.82 11.58
N PHE A 188 -1.65 -11.99 12.08
CA PHE A 188 -1.33 -10.64 12.56
C PHE A 188 -1.58 -10.45 14.05
N VAL A 189 -0.84 -9.52 14.66
CA VAL A 189 -0.92 -9.19 16.10
C VAL A 189 -2.31 -8.67 16.49
N ALA A 190 -2.87 -7.71 15.74
CA ALA A 190 -4.21 -7.18 15.99
C ALA A 190 -4.84 -6.63 14.69
N PRO A 191 -5.25 -7.51 13.75
CA PRO A 191 -5.86 -7.07 12.51
C PRO A 191 -7.22 -6.38 12.76
N PRO A 192 -7.60 -5.39 11.92
CA PRO A 192 -6.88 -4.95 10.73
C PRO A 192 -5.82 -3.86 10.98
N PHE A 193 -5.69 -3.36 12.21
CA PHE A 193 -4.90 -2.16 12.50
C PHE A 193 -3.42 -2.42 12.79
N ASP A 194 -3.09 -3.57 13.40
CA ASP A 194 -1.72 -4.03 13.58
C ASP A 194 -1.49 -5.29 12.75
N VAL A 195 -0.84 -5.11 11.61
CA VAL A 195 -0.51 -6.16 10.64
C VAL A 195 0.93 -6.65 10.72
N HIS A 196 1.59 -6.44 11.87
CA HIS A 196 2.83 -7.17 12.16
C HIS A 196 2.54 -8.66 12.34
N LEU A 197 3.47 -9.51 11.88
CA LEU A 197 3.29 -10.95 11.93
C LEU A 197 3.42 -11.51 13.36
N LEU A 198 2.54 -12.47 13.68
CA LEU A 198 2.68 -13.34 14.85
C LEU A 198 3.92 -14.24 14.71
N ALA A 199 4.36 -14.82 15.84
CA ALA A 199 5.59 -15.63 15.88
C ALA A 199 5.51 -16.97 15.15
N ASP A 200 4.30 -17.42 14.87
CA ASP A 200 3.93 -18.68 14.24
C ASP A 200 3.12 -18.48 12.95
N ALA A 201 3.08 -17.25 12.43
CA ALA A 201 2.38 -16.95 11.19
C ALA A 201 3.03 -17.68 10.00
N ASP A 202 2.21 -18.30 9.15
CA ASP A 202 2.67 -18.98 7.92
C ASP A 202 3.34 -18.04 6.91
N ALA A 203 3.19 -16.73 7.09
CA ALA A 203 3.83 -15.68 6.30
C ALA A 203 5.31 -15.44 6.67
N LEU A 204 5.79 -16.00 7.79
CA LEU A 204 7.19 -15.88 8.22
C LEU A 204 8.13 -16.69 7.32
N ASP A 205 9.24 -16.07 6.90
CA ASP A 205 10.29 -16.65 6.08
C ASP A 205 9.79 -17.30 4.76
N ALA A 206 8.55 -17.03 4.36
CA ALA A 206 7.86 -17.68 3.24
C ALA A 206 8.04 -16.95 1.90
N GLY A 207 8.63 -15.77 1.92
CA GLY A 207 8.88 -14.91 0.77
C GLY A 207 10.17 -15.23 0.02
N SER A 208 10.24 -14.72 -1.21
CA SER A 208 11.44 -14.78 -2.04
C SER A 208 12.30 -13.54 -1.85
N ALA A 209 13.61 -13.73 -1.60
CA ALA A 209 14.56 -12.62 -1.52
C ALA A 209 14.74 -11.87 -2.87
N ALA A 210 14.39 -12.51 -3.99
CA ALA A 210 14.56 -11.91 -5.31
C ALA A 210 13.56 -10.77 -5.52
N GLY A 211 14.08 -9.55 -5.63
CA GLY A 211 13.26 -8.35 -5.84
C GLY A 211 12.63 -7.78 -4.57
N ALA A 212 12.82 -8.42 -3.42
CA ALA A 212 12.40 -7.89 -2.12
C ALA A 212 13.18 -6.61 -1.76
N PRO A 213 12.52 -5.59 -1.17
CA PRO A 213 13.22 -4.42 -0.66
C PRO A 213 14.14 -4.80 0.52
N PRO A 214 15.34 -4.19 0.65
CA PRO A 214 16.32 -4.56 1.68
C PRO A 214 15.88 -4.20 3.10
N ARG A 215 14.86 -3.35 3.24
CA ARG A 215 14.24 -2.96 4.50
C ARG A 215 12.73 -2.99 4.35
N ASP A 216 12.02 -3.28 5.42
CA ASP A 216 10.56 -3.31 5.49
C ASP A 216 9.93 -1.91 5.69
N ALA A 217 8.64 -1.86 6.02
CA ALA A 217 7.93 -0.62 6.33
C ALA A 217 8.46 0.06 7.61
N ASP A 218 8.84 -0.71 8.63
CA ASP A 218 9.47 -0.25 9.88
C ASP A 218 10.97 0.03 9.76
N ARG A 219 11.52 -0.16 8.55
CA ARG A 219 12.94 -0.02 8.21
C ARG A 219 13.84 -1.10 8.82
N VAL A 220 13.26 -2.18 9.33
CA VAL A 220 13.96 -3.41 9.74
C VAL A 220 14.64 -4.02 8.50
N PRO A 221 15.94 -4.37 8.57
CA PRO A 221 16.61 -5.06 7.46
C PRO A 221 15.99 -6.42 7.18
N ARG A 222 15.90 -6.82 5.90
CA ARG A 222 15.50 -8.17 5.51
C ARG A 222 16.70 -9.03 5.09
N PRO A 223 16.72 -10.34 5.38
CA PRO A 223 15.81 -11.04 6.29
C PRO A 223 16.26 -10.94 7.76
N GLN A 224 15.34 -11.10 8.71
CA GLN A 224 15.68 -11.32 10.13
C GLN A 224 15.72 -12.81 10.50
N GLY A 225 15.14 -13.67 9.66
CA GLY A 225 15.18 -15.12 9.76
C GLY A 225 15.87 -15.79 8.55
N PRO A 226 15.63 -17.10 8.35
CA PRO A 226 16.07 -17.84 7.16
C PRO A 226 15.59 -17.29 5.81
N GLY A 227 14.49 -16.55 5.77
CA GLY A 227 13.83 -16.07 4.56
C GLY A 227 13.24 -14.67 4.73
N VAL A 228 12.70 -14.12 3.64
CA VAL A 228 11.98 -12.84 3.69
C VAL A 228 10.56 -13.12 4.15
N ASP A 229 10.02 -12.29 5.03
CA ASP A 229 8.61 -12.37 5.39
C ASP A 229 7.71 -11.85 4.27
N LEU A 230 6.53 -12.43 4.13
CA LEU A 230 5.48 -11.90 3.25
C LEU A 230 4.90 -10.62 3.86
N GLY A 231 4.47 -9.71 2.99
CA GLY A 231 3.85 -8.44 3.37
C GLY A 231 4.83 -7.32 3.67
N ALA A 232 4.29 -6.27 4.29
CA ALA A 232 4.95 -4.99 4.51
C ALA A 232 6.03 -5.01 5.60
N TYR A 233 5.93 -5.92 6.55
CA TYR A 233 6.78 -5.98 7.75
C TYR A 233 7.65 -7.24 7.76
N GLU A 234 8.85 -7.10 8.29
CA GLU A 234 9.77 -8.18 8.63
C GLU A 234 9.76 -8.34 10.15
N ARG A 235 9.40 -9.53 10.62
CA ARG A 235 9.30 -9.80 12.04
C ARG A 235 10.69 -9.81 12.66
N CYS A 236 10.95 -8.83 13.52
CA CYS A 236 12.17 -8.76 14.30
C CYS A 236 11.91 -8.79 15.81
N PRO A 237 12.00 -9.96 16.47
CA PRO A 237 11.74 -10.09 17.92
C PRO A 237 12.65 -9.24 18.80
N VAL A 238 13.84 -8.89 18.29
CA VAL A 238 14.87 -8.14 19.01
C VAL A 238 14.93 -6.66 18.61
N CYS A 239 14.16 -6.24 17.60
CA CYS A 239 14.13 -4.85 17.14
C CYS A 239 13.11 -3.97 17.89
N VAL A 240 12.49 -4.48 18.97
CA VAL A 240 11.58 -3.71 19.84
C VAL A 240 12.23 -2.44 20.42
N PHE A 241 13.56 -2.31 20.35
CA PHE A 241 14.34 -1.11 20.72
C PHE A 241 15.04 -0.41 19.54
N SER A 242 14.66 -0.74 18.29
CA SER A 242 15.25 -0.23 17.05
C SER A 242 14.53 1.02 16.52
N ASP A 243 14.07 1.90 17.40
CA ASP A 243 13.44 3.20 17.11
C ASP A 243 14.44 4.36 17.19
N ASP A 244 15.69 4.12 16.80
CA ASP A 244 16.84 5.03 17.00
C ASP A 244 17.20 5.31 18.48
N PHE A 245 16.59 4.63 19.46
CA PHE A 245 16.98 4.73 20.88
C PHE A 245 18.45 4.33 21.13
N GLU A 246 18.98 3.40 20.33
CA GLU A 246 20.37 2.95 20.38
C GLU A 246 21.39 3.99 19.86
N LEU A 247 20.93 5.10 19.25
CA LEU A 247 21.80 6.21 18.81
C LEU A 247 22.02 7.28 19.89
N GLY A 248 21.43 7.11 21.08
CA GLY A 248 21.86 7.80 22.29
C GLY A 248 21.55 9.30 22.38
N ASP A 249 20.44 9.78 21.78
CA ASP A 249 19.95 11.13 22.04
C ASP A 249 18.60 11.11 22.78
N ALA A 250 18.61 11.52 24.05
CA ALA A 250 17.43 11.64 24.89
C ALA A 250 16.49 12.81 24.50
N SER A 251 16.71 13.49 23.38
CA SER A 251 15.84 14.56 22.89
C SER A 251 14.50 14.08 22.33
N ALA A 252 14.34 12.78 22.01
CA ALA A 252 13.10 12.19 21.48
C ALA A 252 12.02 11.90 22.54
N TRP A 253 12.27 12.17 23.83
CA TRP A 253 11.39 11.84 24.96
C TRP A 253 10.17 12.78 25.12
N GLY A 254 9.72 13.39 24.03
CA GLY A 254 8.89 14.60 24.05
C GLY A 254 7.66 14.59 23.18
N ALA A 255 6.94 13.48 23.02
CA ALA A 255 5.52 13.49 22.64
C ALA A 255 4.87 12.11 22.85
N ALA A 256 4.60 11.76 24.10
CA ALA A 256 3.46 10.88 24.35
C ALA A 256 2.20 11.69 24.01
N SER A 257 1.52 11.32 22.93
CA SER A 257 0.15 11.75 22.66
C SER A 257 -0.63 10.47 22.32
N PHE A 258 -1.70 10.27 23.07
CA PHE A 258 -2.68 9.19 22.92
C PHE A 258 -3.24 9.10 21.50
#